data_AF-A0A2T4S5D0-F1
#
_entry.id   AF-A0A2T4S5D0-F1
#
_cell.length_a   1.000
_cell.length_b   1.000
_cell.length_c   1.000
_cell.angle_alpha   90.00
_cell.angle_beta   90.00
_cell.angle_gamma   90.00
#
_symmetry.space_group_name_H-M   'P 1'
#
loop_
_entity.id
_entity.type
_entity.pdbx_description
1 polymer ?
#
loop_
_entity_poly.entity_id
_entity_poly.type
_entity_poly.pdbx_seq_one_letter_code
_entity_poly.pdbx_strand_id
1 'polypeptide(L)'
;FAIIDELEINFGNGLTVLSGETGSGKSIIIDDIGQLIGMRASSDFVRHGEKKATIGCIFDIDNNPEVIRTLNELEVDTDEDFLIVKREIFSSGKSLCKVNNQTVTLHDLRLIMQELLDIHGQHETQSLLKQKYHLQLIDSYSDGKYDNILKQYQNTYQTFKDKTR
;
A
#
# COMPACT_ATOMS: atom_id res chain seq x y z
N PHE A 1 15.14 14.01 0.08
CA PHE A 1 14.15 14.06 1.18
C PHE A 1 14.91 14.30 2.47
N ALA A 2 14.52 15.25 3.32
CA ALA A 2 15.29 15.65 4.50
C ALA A 2 16.78 15.88 4.18
N ILE A 3 17.69 15.08 4.74
CA ILE A 3 19.14 15.14 4.49
C ILE A 3 19.64 14.26 3.33
N ILE A 4 18.75 13.49 2.69
CA ILE A 4 19.06 12.62 1.55
C ILE A 4 19.00 13.45 0.26
N ASP A 5 20.08 13.42 -0.51
CA ASP A 5 20.14 13.98 -1.86
C ASP A 5 19.51 13.00 -2.85
N GLU A 6 20.10 11.81 -2.98
CA GLU A 6 19.58 10.69 -3.76
C GLU A 6 19.83 9.37 -3.01
N LEU A 7 18.85 8.47 -3.04
CA LEU A 7 18.94 7.14 -2.44
C LEU A 7 18.07 6.17 -3.24
N GLU A 8 18.66 5.06 -3.65
CA GLU A 8 17.98 3.94 -4.29
C GLU A 8 18.22 2.69 -3.46
N ILE A 9 17.14 1.96 -3.15
CA ILE A 9 17.18 0.73 -2.37
C ILE A 9 16.41 -0.33 -3.12
N ASN A 10 17.04 -1.48 -3.33
CA ASN A 10 16.40 -2.68 -3.86
C ASN A 10 16.16 -3.67 -2.72
N PHE A 11 14.90 -3.92 -2.40
CA PHE A 11 14.51 -4.92 -1.41
C PHE A 11 14.39 -6.28 -2.08
N GLY A 12 15.10 -7.28 -1.54
CA GLY A 12 14.97 -8.67 -1.97
C GLY A 12 13.91 -9.42 -1.16
N ASN A 13 13.57 -10.62 -1.62
CA ASN A 13 12.68 -11.53 -0.90
C ASN A 13 13.25 -11.93 0.47
N GLY A 14 12.37 -12.11 1.45
CA GLY A 14 12.73 -12.52 2.80
C GLY A 14 13.02 -11.33 3.73
N LEU A 15 13.96 -11.52 4.65
CA LEU A 15 14.25 -10.54 5.70
C LEU A 15 15.33 -9.55 5.26
N THR A 16 14.98 -8.27 5.15
CA THR A 16 15.95 -7.18 5.04
C THR A 16 16.14 -6.51 6.40
N VAL A 17 17.37 -6.43 6.88
CA VAL A 17 17.70 -5.75 8.14
C VAL A 17 18.41 -4.44 7.86
N LEU A 18 17.77 -3.33 8.21
CA LEU A 18 18.39 -2.00 8.21
C LEU A 18 19.04 -1.75 9.57
N SER A 19 20.38 -1.74 9.61
CA SER A 19 21.17 -1.40 10.79
C SER A 19 21.83 -0.02 10.65
N GLY A 20 21.89 0.74 11.73
CA GLY A 20 22.53 2.05 11.80
C GLY A 20 22.35 2.68 13.18
N GLU A 21 22.96 3.83 13.40
CA GLU A 21 22.76 4.63 14.62
C GLU A 21 21.30 5.13 14.70
N THR A 22 20.76 5.22 15.92
CA THR A 22 19.46 5.85 16.16
C THR A 22 19.48 7.30 15.67
N GLY A 23 18.66 7.61 14.66
CA GLY A 23 18.29 8.99 14.35
C GLY A 23 18.77 9.59 13.01
N SER A 24 19.54 8.89 12.18
CA SER A 24 20.06 9.50 10.94
C SER A 24 19.66 8.82 9.62
N GLY A 25 19.60 7.48 9.54
CA GLY A 25 19.33 6.77 8.27
C GLY A 25 18.03 5.97 8.27
N LYS A 26 17.88 5.07 9.25
CA LYS A 26 16.73 4.15 9.33
C LYS A 26 15.40 4.89 9.45
N SER A 27 15.30 5.86 10.36
CA SER A 27 14.06 6.60 10.57
C SER A 27 13.63 7.36 9.31
N ILE A 28 14.59 7.95 8.58
CA ILE A 28 14.29 8.67 7.34
C ILE A 28 13.70 7.73 6.29
N ILE A 29 14.27 6.53 6.12
CA ILE A 29 13.73 5.52 5.20
C ILE A 29 12.30 5.11 5.61
N ILE A 30 12.04 4.95 6.91
CA ILE A 30 10.68 4.62 7.39
C ILE A 30 9.71 5.78 7.15
N ASP A 31 10.13 7.02 7.40
CA ASP A 31 9.32 8.21 7.13
C ASP A 31 9.02 8.36 5.63
N ASP A 32 10.00 8.09 4.76
CA ASP A 32 9.86 8.07 3.30
C ASP A 32 8.80 7.05 2.84
N ILE A 33 8.89 5.80 3.33
CA ILE A 33 7.90 4.76 3.02
C ILE A 33 6.51 5.15 3.57
N GLY A 34 6.46 5.74 4.77
CA GLY A 34 5.22 6.26 5.36
C GLY A 34 4.55 7.32 4.48
N GLN A 35 5.34 8.17 3.80
CA GLN A 35 4.80 9.09 2.80
C GLN A 35 4.19 8.34 1.61
N LEU A 36 4.74 7.21 1.15
CA LEU A 36 4.09 6.44 0.08
C LEU A 36 2.77 5.81 0.52
N ILE A 37 2.65 5.36 1.77
CA ILE A 37 1.40 4.79 2.33
C ILE A 37 0.33 5.87 2.59
N GLY A 38 0.66 7.14 2.33
CA GLY A 38 -0.29 8.24 2.36
C GLY A 38 -0.37 8.93 3.72
N MET A 39 0.67 8.86 4.55
CA MET A 39 0.81 9.74 5.73
C MET A 39 0.67 11.22 5.36
N ARG A 40 0.45 12.09 6.34
CA ARG A 40 0.39 13.53 6.06
C ARG A 40 1.78 14.01 5.61
N ALA A 41 1.82 14.68 4.46
CA ALA A 41 3.05 15.33 4.00
C ALA A 41 3.31 16.59 4.82
N SER A 42 4.59 16.82 5.13
CA SER A 42 5.10 18.10 5.63
C SER A 42 6.13 18.66 4.65
N SER A 43 6.13 19.97 4.48
CA SER A 43 7.22 20.68 3.78
C SER A 43 8.58 20.50 4.46
N ASP A 44 8.61 20.11 5.73
CA ASP A 44 9.84 19.87 6.50
C ASP A 44 10.66 18.70 5.92
N PHE A 45 10.01 17.81 5.17
CA PHE A 45 10.68 16.73 4.44
C PHE A 45 11.35 17.20 3.14
N VAL A 46 11.11 18.43 2.71
CA VAL A 46 11.81 19.01 1.57
C VAL A 46 13.17 19.53 2.05
N ARG A 47 14.24 19.05 1.43
CA ARG A 47 15.61 19.45 1.75
C ARG A 47 15.74 20.97 1.64
N HIS A 48 16.47 21.58 2.58
CA HIS A 48 16.69 23.01 2.57
C HIS A 48 17.33 23.48 1.24
N GLY A 49 16.73 24.50 0.62
CA GLY A 49 17.17 25.03 -0.68
C GLY A 49 16.51 24.33 -1.89
N GLU A 50 15.84 23.19 -1.69
CA GLU A 50 15.17 22.46 -2.75
C GLU A 50 13.71 22.84 -2.93
N LYS A 51 13.21 22.68 -4.17
CA LYS A 51 11.81 23.00 -4.51
C LYS A 51 10.84 21.88 -4.15
N LYS A 52 11.32 20.62 -4.16
CA LYS A 52 10.51 19.44 -3.89
C LYS A 52 11.36 18.27 -3.38
N ALA A 53 10.73 17.38 -2.63
CA ALA A 53 11.17 16.02 -2.39
C ALA A 53 10.34 15.07 -3.26
N THR A 54 10.94 13.99 -3.74
CA THR A 54 10.26 12.94 -4.50
C THR A 54 10.60 11.61 -3.88
N ILE A 55 9.56 10.83 -3.60
CA ILE A 55 9.66 9.46 -3.10
C ILE A 55 8.96 8.58 -4.12
N GLY A 56 9.53 7.41 -4.43
CA GLY A 56 8.89 6.46 -5.33
C GLY A 56 9.25 5.03 -4.97
N CYS A 57 8.36 4.11 -5.34
CA CYS A 57 8.57 2.68 -5.22
C CYS A 57 8.00 1.97 -6.45
N ILE A 58 8.55 0.80 -6.73
CA ILE A 58 8.06 -0.13 -7.74
C ILE A 58 7.69 -1.41 -7.00
N PHE A 59 6.50 -1.93 -7.25
CA PHE A 59 6.00 -3.18 -6.66
C PHE A 59 5.74 -4.18 -7.76
N ASP A 60 6.13 -5.43 -7.55
CA ASP A 60 5.61 -6.57 -8.32
C ASP A 60 4.18 -6.86 -7.84
N ILE A 61 3.21 -6.94 -8.77
CA ILE A 61 1.79 -7.11 -8.45
C ILE A 61 1.15 -8.36 -9.07
N ASP A 62 1.91 -9.16 -9.83
CA ASP A 62 1.41 -10.31 -10.61
C ASP A 62 0.59 -11.31 -9.79
N ASN A 63 0.95 -11.47 -8.52
CA ASN A 63 0.36 -12.45 -7.62
C ASN A 63 -0.53 -11.83 -6.53
N ASN A 64 -1.02 -10.59 -6.73
CA ASN A 64 -1.85 -9.90 -5.75
C ASN A 64 -3.23 -9.50 -6.32
N PRO A 65 -4.23 -10.41 -6.32
CA PRO A 65 -5.54 -10.14 -6.91
C PRO A 65 -6.32 -9.04 -6.18
N GLU A 66 -6.03 -8.81 -4.90
CA GLU A 66 -6.69 -7.76 -4.12
C GLU A 66 -6.23 -6.37 -4.57
N VAL A 67 -4.92 -6.19 -4.80
CA VAL A 67 -4.37 -4.96 -5.38
C VAL A 67 -4.93 -4.72 -6.77
N ILE A 68 -4.94 -5.74 -7.63
CA ILE A 68 -5.49 -5.64 -8.99
C ILE A 68 -6.97 -5.25 -8.94
N ARG A 69 -7.76 -5.82 -8.03
CA ARG A 69 -9.17 -5.43 -7.84
C ARG A 69 -9.29 -3.96 -7.43
N THR A 70 -8.51 -3.52 -6.45
CA THR A 70 -8.52 -2.12 -5.99
C THR A 70 -8.11 -1.15 -7.10
N LEU A 71 -7.10 -1.48 -7.91
CA LEU A 71 -6.68 -0.64 -9.04
C LEU A 71 -7.80 -0.52 -10.10
N ASN A 72 -8.47 -1.63 -10.42
CA ASN A 72 -9.62 -1.63 -11.33
C ASN A 72 -10.81 -0.81 -10.80
N GLU A 73 -11.12 -0.92 -9.51
CA GLU A 73 -12.18 -0.12 -8.86
C GLU A 73 -11.89 1.38 -8.90
N LEU A 74 -10.60 1.75 -8.92
CA LEU A 74 -10.12 3.13 -8.98
C LEU A 74 -9.85 3.60 -10.41
N GLU A 75 -10.15 2.78 -11.42
CA GLU A 75 -9.88 3.05 -12.84
C GLU A 75 -8.39 3.36 -13.13
N VAL A 76 -7.49 2.76 -12.34
CA VAL A 76 -6.04 2.87 -12.55
C VAL A 76 -5.60 1.75 -13.48
N ASP A 77 -4.87 2.14 -14.52
CA ASP A 77 -4.40 1.22 -15.56
C ASP A 77 -3.35 0.22 -15.03
N THR A 78 -3.50 -1.05 -15.40
CA THR A 78 -2.73 -2.20 -14.90
C THR A 78 -2.27 -3.15 -16.00
N ASP A 79 -1.97 -2.61 -17.19
CA ASP A 79 -1.39 -3.38 -18.30
C ASP A 79 0.04 -3.90 -18.04
N GLU A 80 0.58 -3.73 -16.83
CA GLU A 80 1.94 -4.06 -16.43
C GLU A 80 1.96 -4.97 -15.19
N ASP A 81 2.95 -5.88 -15.15
CA ASP A 81 3.23 -6.82 -14.04
C ASP A 81 3.72 -6.10 -12.75
N PHE A 82 3.98 -4.80 -12.85
CA PHE A 82 4.47 -3.97 -11.77
C PHE A 82 3.67 -2.67 -11.63
N LEU A 83 3.69 -2.12 -10.41
CA LEU A 83 3.07 -0.85 -10.07
C LEU A 83 4.12 0.19 -9.73
N ILE A 84 4.12 1.32 -10.43
CA ILE A 84 4.97 2.47 -10.11
C ILE A 84 4.18 3.47 -9.28
N VAL A 85 4.61 3.68 -8.04
CA VAL A 85 4.02 4.67 -7.13
C VAL A 85 5.02 5.80 -6.91
N LYS A 86 4.56 7.06 -7.04
CA LYS A 86 5.39 8.25 -6.79
C LYS A 86 4.61 9.28 -5.99
N ARG A 87 5.27 9.85 -4.98
CA ARG A 87 4.79 11.01 -4.23
C ARG A 87 5.77 12.15 -4.34
N GLU A 88 5.25 13.31 -4.72
CA GLU A 88 6.00 14.57 -4.74
C GLU A 88 5.50 15.48 -3.62
N ILE A 89 6.42 16.07 -2.87
CA ILE A 89 6.14 17.02 -1.79
C ILE A 89 6.88 18.30 -2.12
N PHE A 90 6.15 19.40 -2.29
CA PHE A 90 6.72 20.70 -2.64
C PHE A 90 7.00 21.53 -1.40
N SER A 91 8.01 22.39 -1.45
CA SER A 91 8.32 23.32 -0.35
C SER A 91 7.18 24.30 -0.05
N SER A 92 6.25 24.47 -1.00
CA SER A 92 4.98 25.22 -0.82
C SER A 92 3.94 24.51 0.06
N GLY A 93 4.19 23.27 0.48
CA GLY A 93 3.26 22.43 1.25
C GLY A 93 2.28 21.62 0.38
N LYS A 94 2.25 21.83 -0.94
CA LYS A 94 1.49 20.98 -1.87
C LYS A 94 2.11 19.58 -1.95
N SER A 95 1.28 18.56 -2.12
CA SER A 95 1.73 17.19 -2.39
C SER A 95 0.93 16.60 -3.55
N LEU A 96 1.59 15.82 -4.40
CA LEU A 96 1.01 15.15 -5.55
C LEU A 96 1.30 13.65 -5.45
N CYS A 97 0.28 12.82 -5.70
CA CYS A 97 0.40 11.37 -5.71
C CYS A 97 0.19 10.87 -7.14
N LYS A 98 1.03 9.94 -7.58
CA LYS A 98 0.94 9.31 -8.88
C LYS A 98 1.07 7.80 -8.77
N VAL A 99 0.26 7.09 -9.54
CA VAL A 99 0.31 5.63 -9.72
C VAL A 99 0.29 5.37 -11.22
N ASN A 100 1.25 4.60 -11.75
CA ASN A 100 1.43 4.36 -13.19
C ASN A 100 1.36 5.66 -14.01
N ASN A 101 2.04 6.69 -13.52
CA ASN A 101 2.11 8.04 -14.10
C ASN A 101 0.77 8.82 -14.14
N GLN A 102 -0.34 8.23 -13.69
CA GLN A 102 -1.63 8.89 -13.50
C GLN A 102 -1.69 9.58 -12.14
N THR A 103 -2.32 10.75 -12.06
CA THR A 103 -2.48 11.46 -10.78
C THR A 103 -3.67 10.90 -10.02
N VAL A 104 -3.46 10.52 -8.76
CA VAL A 104 -4.51 9.96 -7.89
C VAL A 104 -4.69 10.82 -6.64
N THR A 105 -5.82 10.67 -5.96
CA THR A 105 -6.01 11.34 -4.67
C THR A 105 -5.18 10.66 -3.58
N LEU A 106 -4.96 11.36 -2.46
CA LEU A 106 -4.30 10.76 -1.28
C LEU A 106 -5.13 9.59 -0.71
N HIS A 107 -6.45 9.62 -0.88
CA HIS A 107 -7.32 8.54 -0.43
C HIS A 107 -7.10 7.27 -1.25
N ASP A 108 -7.08 7.40 -2.58
CA ASP A 108 -6.88 6.28 -3.50
C ASP A 108 -5.49 5.67 -3.30
N LEU A 109 -4.46 6.52 -3.14
CA LEU A 109 -3.12 6.06 -2.77
C LEU A 109 -3.15 5.22 -1.48
N ARG A 110 -3.86 5.66 -0.43
CA ARG A 110 -3.99 4.88 0.81
C ARG A 110 -4.71 3.55 0.61
N LEU A 111 -5.70 3.48 -0.27
CA LEU A 111 -6.42 2.23 -0.55
C LEU A 111 -5.48 1.23 -1.23
N ILE A 112 -4.77 1.66 -2.27
CA ILE A 112 -3.81 0.84 -3.02
C ILE A 112 -2.69 0.35 -2.09
N MET A 113 -2.08 1.26 -1.33
CA MET A 113 -0.92 0.94 -0.50
C MET A 113 -1.24 0.02 0.67
N GLN A 114 -2.49 -0.02 1.15
CA GLN A 114 -2.92 -0.94 2.21
C GLN A 114 -2.91 -2.40 1.77
N GLU A 115 -3.00 -2.67 0.47
CA GLU A 115 -2.96 -4.03 -0.07
C GLU A 115 -1.51 -4.45 -0.46
N LEU A 116 -0.56 -3.50 -0.42
CA LEU A 116 0.86 -3.71 -0.81
C LEU A 116 1.85 -3.65 0.35
N LEU A 117 1.61 -2.79 1.34
CA LEU A 117 2.53 -2.54 2.45
C LEU A 117 1.80 -2.57 3.78
N ASP A 118 2.42 -3.23 4.75
CA ASP A 118 2.00 -3.20 6.15
C ASP A 118 3.16 -2.75 7.05
N ILE A 119 3.08 -1.51 7.54
CA ILE A 119 4.09 -0.98 8.47
C ILE A 119 3.63 -1.20 9.91
N HIS A 120 4.51 -1.83 10.67
CA HIS A 120 4.34 -2.05 12.10
C HIS A 120 5.29 -1.11 12.87
N GLY A 121 4.74 -0.03 13.43
CA GLY A 121 5.49 1.01 14.15
C GLY A 121 4.79 1.53 15.41
N GLN A 122 5.41 2.50 16.09
CA GLN A 122 4.89 3.04 17.36
C GLN A 122 3.56 3.81 17.25
N HIS A 123 3.09 4.12 16.03
CA HIS A 123 1.91 4.97 15.80
C HIS A 123 0.96 4.50 14.68
N GLU A 124 1.05 3.26 14.18
CA GLU A 124 0.30 2.83 12.99
C GLU A 124 -0.69 1.67 13.21
N THR A 125 -1.74 1.67 12.37
CA THR A 125 -2.92 0.82 12.49
C THR A 125 -2.59 -0.58 11.98
N GLN A 126 -2.62 -1.56 12.88
CA GLN A 126 -2.39 -2.97 12.56
C GLN A 126 -3.46 -3.47 11.57
N SER A 127 -3.07 -4.11 10.48
CA SER A 127 -4.03 -4.83 9.61
C SER A 127 -4.84 -5.86 10.39
N LEU A 128 -4.22 -6.48 11.41
CA LEU A 128 -4.86 -7.34 12.42
C LEU A 128 -6.04 -6.69 13.17
N LEU A 129 -6.09 -5.36 13.28
CA LEU A 129 -7.17 -4.63 13.96
C LEU A 129 -8.30 -4.22 13.01
N LYS A 130 -8.13 -4.36 11.70
CA LYS A 130 -9.17 -4.03 10.73
C LYS A 130 -10.16 -5.19 10.64
N GLN A 131 -11.41 -4.92 11.00
CA GLN A 131 -12.51 -5.89 10.98
C GLN A 131 -12.66 -6.61 9.63
N LYS A 132 -12.35 -5.94 8.50
CA LYS A 132 -12.43 -6.54 7.16
C LYS A 132 -11.55 -7.79 6.98
N TYR A 133 -10.44 -7.90 7.74
CA TYR A 133 -9.51 -9.03 7.66
C TYR A 133 -9.77 -10.13 8.71
N HIS A 134 -10.65 -9.90 9.69
CA HIS A 134 -10.89 -10.86 10.77
C HIS A 134 -11.51 -12.17 10.29
N LEU A 135 -12.47 -12.10 9.36
CA LEU A 135 -13.09 -13.29 8.78
C LEU A 135 -12.07 -14.11 7.98
N GLN A 136 -11.30 -13.47 7.10
CA GLN A 136 -10.22 -14.14 6.36
C GLN A 136 -9.19 -14.79 7.29
N LEU A 137 -8.84 -14.13 8.40
CA LEU A 137 -7.92 -14.69 9.39
C LEU A 137 -8.49 -15.97 10.04
N ILE A 138 -9.76 -15.96 10.44
CA ILE A 138 -10.43 -17.15 11.01
C ILE A 138 -10.58 -18.25 9.95
N ASP A 139 -10.99 -17.89 8.74
CA ASP A 139 -11.19 -18.83 7.64
C ASP A 139 -9.88 -19.50 7.23
N SER A 140 -8.76 -18.76 7.23
CA SER A 140 -7.43 -19.34 6.96
C SER A 140 -7.00 -20.39 8.00
N TYR A 141 -7.44 -20.25 9.25
CA TYR A 141 -7.20 -21.26 10.29
C TYR A 141 -7.93 -22.59 10.01
N SER A 142 -8.98 -22.56 9.19
CA SER A 142 -9.74 -23.76 8.82
C SER A 142 -9.06 -24.59 7.72
N ASP A 143 -7.98 -24.09 7.11
CA ASP A 143 -7.19 -24.76 6.06
C ASP A 143 -8.07 -25.38 4.95
N GLY A 144 -9.04 -24.60 4.46
CA GLY A 144 -9.95 -25.01 3.39
C GLY A 144 -10.98 -26.09 3.77
N LYS A 145 -11.05 -26.50 5.04
CA LYS A 145 -11.98 -27.55 5.51
C LYS A 145 -13.44 -27.27 5.19
N TYR A 146 -13.82 -26.00 5.11
CA TYR A 146 -15.20 -25.57 4.88
C TYR A 146 -15.47 -25.05 3.46
N ASP A 147 -14.48 -25.02 2.57
CA ASP A 147 -14.60 -24.41 1.24
C ASP A 147 -15.74 -25.02 0.41
N ASN A 148 -15.89 -26.33 0.48
CA ASN A 148 -16.91 -27.04 -0.30
C ASN A 148 -18.33 -26.73 0.23
N ILE A 149 -18.49 -26.64 1.55
CA ILE A 149 -19.76 -26.29 2.19
C ILE A 149 -20.11 -24.82 1.89
N LEU A 150 -19.12 -23.93 1.96
CA LEU A 150 -19.29 -22.51 1.65
C LEU A 150 -19.72 -22.31 0.19
N LYS A 151 -19.05 -22.99 -0.76
CA LYS A 151 -19.43 -22.97 -2.19
C LYS A 151 -20.86 -23.48 -2.42
N GLN A 152 -21.25 -24.58 -1.77
CA GLN A 152 -22.62 -25.10 -1.87
C GLN A 152 -23.65 -24.11 -1.34
N TYR A 153 -23.37 -23.47 -0.21
CA TYR A 153 -24.23 -22.45 0.37
C TYR A 153 -24.37 -21.25 -0.58
N GLN A 154 -23.27 -20.70 -1.08
CA GLN A 154 -23.27 -19.57 -2.01
C GLN A 154 -24.08 -19.86 -3.28
N ASN A 155 -23.89 -21.03 -3.89
CA ASN A 155 -24.64 -21.45 -5.07
C ASN A 155 -26.15 -21.58 -4.79
N THR A 156 -26.51 -22.16 -3.64
CA THR A 156 -27.90 -22.33 -3.24
C THR A 156 -28.56 -20.96 -2.97
N TYR A 157 -27.85 -20.07 -2.28
CA TYR A 157 -28.32 -18.72 -1.98
C TYR A 157 -28.51 -17.89 -3.25
N GLN A 158 -27.56 -17.95 -4.20
CA GLN A 158 -27.67 -17.28 -5.48
C GLN A 158 -28.90 -17.78 -6.27
N THR A 159 -29.08 -19.10 -6.33
CA THR A 159 -30.26 -19.72 -6.97
C THR A 159 -31.58 -19.27 -6.33
N PHE A 160 -31.63 -19.14 -5.00
CA PHE A 160 -32.79 -18.61 -4.30
C PHE A 160 -33.06 -17.16 -4.66
N LYS A 161 -32.03 -16.31 -4.63
CA LYS A 161 -32.10 -14.88 -4.93
C LYS A 161 -32.56 -14.62 -6.37
N ASP A 162 -32.11 -15.43 -7.32
CA ASP A 162 -32.52 -15.34 -8.72
C ASP A 162 -33.97 -15.77 -8.96
N LYS A 163 -34.54 -16.63 -8.10
CA LYS A 163 -35.96 -17.02 -8.13
C LYS A 163 -36.88 -16.08 -7.36
N THR A 164 -36.33 -15.22 -6.49
CA THR A 164 -37.09 -14.21 -5.73
C THR A 164 -37.03 -12.81 -6.33
N ARG A 165 -36.32 -12.65 -7.44
CA ARG A 165 -36.45 -11.53 -8.38
C ARG A 165 -37.53 -11.83 -9.41
#